data_AF-R2P3H9-F1
#
_entry.id   AF-R2P3H9-F1
#
_cell.length_a   1.000
_cell.length_b   1.000
_cell.length_c   1.000
_cell.angle_alpha   90.00
_cell.angle_beta   90.00
_cell.angle_gamma   90.00
#
_symmetry.space_group_name_H-M   'P 1'
#
loop_
_entity.id
_entity.type
_entity.pdbx_description
1 polymer ?
#
loop_
_entity_poly.entity_id
_entity_poly.type
_entity_poly.pdbx_seq_one_letter_code
_entity_poly.pdbx_strand_id
1 'polypeptide(L)'
;MTIKKIKNHQGEIRPITELSTGEKNIIAFLYFIEKLSEVSDSSNGTNKVIVFDDPMTSNDDTMQYLIIDELQKVIKMCDKKSCSDQFILLTHNTFFYLNCSFEIKNRRDKKNAFEESNFYKLQRCDNQTKISRIENKNQDFKTNYEALWHELAFLYTEDKPEMMLNPIRRIIETYVVFNGKEDFYKNNKDAKNLFNTNSHYFPDLEADLNGKGRDDIKNMLKKCFSDNGAEVHFNKHWKNAKKNG
;
A
#
# COMPACT_ATOMS: atom_id res chain seq x y z
N MET A 1 20.88 25.59 16.22
CA MET A 1 21.91 25.18 15.24
C MET A 1 21.43 25.62 13.85
N THR A 2 22.08 26.59 13.21
CA THR A 2 21.65 27.08 11.89
C THR A 2 22.43 26.34 10.81
N ILE A 3 21.79 25.37 10.15
CA ILE A 3 22.38 24.62 9.05
C ILE A 3 22.47 25.55 7.83
N LYS A 4 23.68 25.85 7.35
CA LYS A 4 23.90 26.78 6.21
C LYS A 4 24.21 26.07 4.89
N LYS A 5 24.71 24.83 4.95
CA LYS A 5 25.17 24.05 3.79
C LYS A 5 24.85 22.58 4.02
N ILE A 6 24.60 21.85 2.95
CA ILE A 6 24.36 20.41 2.94
C ILE A 6 25.38 19.73 2.02
N LYS A 7 25.79 18.51 2.38
CA LYS A 7 26.71 17.69 1.59
C LYS A 7 25.95 16.49 1.02
N ASN A 8 25.92 16.33 -0.30
CA ASN A 8 25.26 15.18 -0.92
C ASN A 8 26.11 13.90 -0.82
N HIS A 9 25.58 12.76 -1.26
CA HIS A 9 26.29 11.48 -1.23
C HIS A 9 27.56 11.45 -2.10
N GLN A 10 27.64 12.31 -3.12
CA GLN A 10 28.83 12.48 -3.97
C GLN A 10 29.88 13.42 -3.34
N GLY A 11 29.55 14.00 -2.18
CA GLY A 11 30.43 14.87 -1.41
C GLY A 11 30.38 16.34 -1.81
N GLU A 12 29.51 16.72 -2.74
CA GLU A 12 29.31 18.10 -3.15
C GLU A 12 28.56 18.87 -2.09
N ILE A 13 29.01 20.10 -1.83
CA ILE A 13 28.43 20.98 -0.83
C ILE A 13 27.59 22.03 -1.54
N ARG A 14 26.30 22.08 -1.22
CA ARG A 14 25.36 23.05 -1.78
C ARG A 14 24.64 23.85 -0.69
N PRO A 15 24.19 25.08 -0.99
CA PRO A 15 23.43 25.88 -0.03
C PRO A 15 22.08 25.25 0.28
N ILE A 16 21.58 25.48 1.50
CA ILE A 16 20.28 24.93 1.95
C ILE A 16 19.08 25.43 1.11
N THR A 17 19.25 26.55 0.40
CA THR A 17 18.24 27.11 -0.50
C THR A 17 17.95 26.21 -1.71
N GLU A 18 18.88 25.30 -2.05
CA GLU A 18 18.73 24.35 -3.17
C GLU A 18 18.08 23.03 -2.77
N LEU A 19 17.65 22.88 -1.52
CA LEU A 19 16.87 21.72 -1.11
C LEU A 19 15.56 21.65 -1.91
N SER A 20 15.31 20.47 -2.49
CA SER A 20 14.01 20.13 -3.04
C SER A 20 12.93 20.11 -1.95
N THR A 21 11.66 20.14 -2.36
CA THR A 21 10.51 20.03 -1.44
C THR A 21 10.58 18.75 -0.61
N GLY A 22 10.90 17.61 -1.24
CA GLY A 22 11.06 16.33 -0.54
C GLY A 22 12.17 16.36 0.50
N GLU A 23 13.35 16.91 0.17
CA GLU A 23 14.45 16.99 1.15
C GLU A 23 14.10 17.90 2.33
N LYS A 24 13.40 19.03 2.09
CA LYS A 24 12.91 19.89 3.18
C LYS A 24 11.93 19.12 4.08
N ASN A 25 11.03 18.34 3.49
CA ASN A 25 10.07 17.53 4.22
C ASN A 25 10.79 16.47 5.09
N ILE A 26 11.75 15.74 4.54
CA ILE A 26 12.54 14.74 5.30
C ILE A 26 13.33 15.37 6.44
N ILE A 27 14.00 16.51 6.19
CA ILE A 27 14.75 17.21 7.24
C ILE A 27 13.81 17.69 8.35
N ALA A 28 12.66 18.28 8.01
CA ALA A 28 11.67 18.73 8.99
C ALA A 28 11.09 17.56 9.80
N PHE A 29 10.77 16.45 9.12
CA PHE A 29 10.30 15.23 9.75
C PHE A 29 11.31 14.68 10.77
N LEU A 30 12.56 14.45 10.36
CA LEU A 30 13.61 13.93 11.25
C LEU A 30 13.89 14.89 12.42
N TYR A 31 13.91 16.20 12.15
CA TYR A 31 14.06 17.20 13.21
C TYR A 31 12.92 17.14 14.23
N PHE A 32 11.68 16.96 13.76
CA PHE A 32 10.52 16.80 14.64
C PHE A 32 10.61 15.52 15.48
N ILE A 33 11.01 14.40 14.90
CA ILE A 33 11.23 13.13 15.61
C ILE A 33 12.29 13.30 16.70
N GLU A 34 13.42 13.93 16.40
CA GLU A 34 14.48 14.17 17.38
C GLU A 34 14.00 15.09 18.52
N LYS A 35 13.29 16.15 18.18
CA LYS A 35 12.70 17.05 19.18
C LYS A 35 11.66 16.39 20.06
N LEU A 36 10.90 15.44 19.52
CA LEU A 36 9.93 14.67 20.30
C LEU A 36 10.63 13.90 21.43
N SER A 37 11.79 13.30 21.14
CA SER A 37 12.63 12.57 22.11
C SER A 37 13.17 13.48 23.21
N GLU A 38 13.71 14.65 22.87
CA GLU A 38 14.21 15.63 23.86
C GLU A 38 13.12 16.10 24.84
N VAL A 39 11.90 16.32 24.33
CA VAL A 39 10.77 16.71 25.18
C VAL A 39 10.38 15.55 26.10
N SER A 40 10.55 14.28 25.69
CA SER A 40 10.21 13.11 26.52
C SER A 40 11.10 13.02 27.75
N ASP A 41 12.39 13.31 27.60
CA ASP A 41 13.37 13.25 28.69
C ASP A 41 13.22 14.40 29.68
N SER A 42 12.64 15.53 29.24
CA SER A 42 12.51 16.76 30.04
C SER A 42 11.11 17.01 30.60
N SER A 43 10.08 16.33 30.08
CA SER A 43 8.71 16.51 30.54
C SER A 43 8.46 15.78 31.87
N ASN A 44 8.21 16.55 32.93
CA ASN A 44 7.69 16.07 34.22
C ASN A 44 6.24 15.55 34.11
N GLY A 45 6.01 14.48 33.34
CA GLY A 45 4.75 13.74 33.32
C GLY A 45 3.59 14.38 32.55
N THR A 46 3.82 15.30 31.62
CA THR A 46 2.77 15.85 30.74
C THR A 46 2.54 14.96 29.52
N ASN A 47 1.33 14.43 29.37
CA ASN A 47 0.93 13.63 28.21
C ASN A 47 0.95 14.46 26.92
N LYS A 48 1.48 13.91 25.84
CA LYS A 48 1.58 14.56 24.53
C LYS A 48 0.47 14.11 23.59
N VAL A 49 0.12 14.97 22.65
CA VAL A 49 -0.65 14.59 21.45
C VAL A 49 0.24 14.86 20.24
N ILE A 50 0.66 13.80 19.57
CA ILE A 50 1.58 13.80 18.44
C ILE A 50 0.76 13.61 17.18
N VAL A 51 0.78 14.61 16.29
CA VAL A 51 -0.01 14.60 15.06
C VAL A 51 0.91 14.69 13.85
N PHE A 52 0.77 13.74 12.93
CA PHE A 52 1.39 13.78 11.61
C PHE A 52 0.30 13.94 10.55
N ASP A 53 0.33 15.05 9.82
CA ASP A 53 -0.57 15.31 8.69
C ASP A 53 0.18 15.14 7.37
N ASP A 54 -0.09 14.00 6.72
CA ASP A 54 0.48 13.57 5.46
C ASP A 54 2.02 13.74 5.34
N PRO A 55 2.79 13.04 6.21
CA PRO A 55 4.23 13.27 6.38
C PRO A 55 5.09 12.89 5.15
N MET A 56 4.48 12.40 4.07
CA MET A 56 5.14 11.83 2.90
C MET A 56 5.11 12.71 1.65
N THR A 57 4.65 13.95 1.76
CA THR A 57 4.52 14.85 0.59
C THR A 57 5.85 15.04 -0.16
N SER A 58 5.78 14.90 -1.50
CA SER A 58 6.90 15.14 -2.44
C SER A 58 8.16 14.27 -2.24
N ASN A 59 8.02 13.06 -1.69
CA ASN A 59 9.12 12.11 -1.50
C ASN A 59 9.09 10.94 -2.50
N ASP A 60 10.25 10.37 -2.79
CA ASP A 60 10.36 9.11 -3.54
C ASP A 60 10.06 7.88 -2.66
N ASP A 61 9.97 6.70 -3.29
CA ASP A 61 9.66 5.44 -2.60
C ASP A 61 10.66 5.14 -1.46
N THR A 62 11.94 5.45 -1.63
CA THR A 62 12.99 5.15 -0.64
C THR A 62 12.79 6.00 0.61
N MET A 63 12.58 7.31 0.41
CA MET A 63 12.32 8.25 1.50
C MET A 63 10.98 7.97 2.18
N GLN A 64 9.99 7.49 1.44
CA GLN A 64 8.73 7.04 2.02
C GLN A 64 8.93 5.87 2.99
N TYR A 65 9.75 4.86 2.65
CA TYR A 65 10.05 3.75 3.57
C TYR A 65 10.80 4.21 4.83
N LEU A 66 11.71 5.19 4.70
CA LEU A 66 12.38 5.78 5.86
C LEU A 66 11.37 6.42 6.82
N ILE A 67 10.43 7.22 6.31
CA ILE A 67 9.38 7.82 7.13
C ILE A 67 8.52 6.74 7.81
N ILE A 68 8.14 5.68 7.07
CA ILE A 68 7.36 4.56 7.63
C ILE A 68 8.10 3.93 8.81
N ASP A 69 9.39 3.63 8.67
CA ASP A 69 10.21 3.00 9.72
C ASP A 69 10.29 3.87 10.98
N GLU A 70 10.53 5.17 10.82
CA GLU A 70 10.58 6.11 11.95
C GLU A 70 9.21 6.28 12.63
N LEU A 71 8.12 6.38 11.86
CA LEU A 71 6.77 6.46 12.43
C LEU A 71 6.41 5.18 13.19
N GLN A 72 6.78 4.01 12.70
CA GLN A 72 6.55 2.74 13.41
C GLN A 72 7.26 2.72 14.77
N LYS A 73 8.44 3.33 14.90
CA LYS A 73 9.13 3.48 16.20
C LYS A 73 8.33 4.37 17.15
N VAL A 74 7.83 5.51 16.68
CA VAL A 74 6.99 6.43 17.48
C VAL A 74 5.69 5.77 17.92
N ILE A 75 5.02 5.07 16.99
CA ILE A 75 3.81 4.30 17.26
C ILE A 75 4.07 3.26 18.36
N LYS A 76 5.13 2.46 18.24
CA LYS A 76 5.50 1.45 19.24
C LYS A 76 5.80 2.06 20.60
N MET A 77 6.36 3.26 20.63
CA MET A 77 6.58 3.99 21.88
C MET A 77 5.25 4.35 22.55
N CYS A 78 4.28 4.85 21.77
CA CYS A 78 2.96 5.25 22.27
C CYS A 78 2.05 4.06 22.63
N ASP A 79 2.20 2.91 21.96
CA ASP A 79 1.43 1.67 22.21
C ASP A 79 1.83 0.95 23.52
N LYS A 80 2.88 1.41 24.21
CA LYS A 80 3.28 0.87 25.53
C LYS A 80 2.24 1.23 26.58
N LYS A 81 1.82 0.26 27.41
CA LYS A 81 0.86 0.48 28.51
C LYS A 81 1.23 1.59 29.49
N SER A 82 2.52 1.88 29.65
CA SER A 82 3.03 2.94 30.54
C SER A 82 3.05 4.31 29.89
N CYS A 83 2.76 4.40 28.58
CA CYS A 83 2.71 5.63 27.83
C CYS A 83 1.27 6.13 27.77
N SER A 84 1.10 7.42 28.03
CA SER A 84 -0.18 8.14 27.98
C SER A 84 -0.24 9.14 26.83
N ASP A 85 0.78 9.13 25.96
CA ASP A 85 0.82 9.96 24.76
C ASP A 85 -0.15 9.43 23.71
N GLN A 86 -0.75 10.34 22.95
CA GLN A 86 -1.64 10.02 21.85
C GLN A 86 -0.92 10.25 20.53
N PHE A 87 -1.03 9.28 19.63
CA PHE A 87 -0.50 9.37 18.27
C PHE A 87 -1.65 9.43 17.27
N ILE A 88 -1.62 10.42 16.37
CA ILE A 88 -2.59 10.60 15.28
C ILE A 88 -1.81 10.72 13.97
N LEU A 89 -2.10 9.82 13.04
CA LEU A 89 -1.60 9.88 11.67
C LEU A 89 -2.76 10.12 10.70
N LEU A 90 -2.64 11.17 9.90
CA LEU A 90 -3.53 11.49 8.80
C LEU A 90 -2.75 11.31 7.50
N THR A 91 -3.36 10.68 6.50
CA THR A 91 -2.80 10.57 5.16
C THR A 91 -3.89 10.28 4.14
N HIS A 92 -3.67 10.73 2.92
CA HIS A 92 -4.50 10.36 1.77
C HIS A 92 -3.94 9.13 1.03
N ASN A 93 -2.74 8.67 1.38
CA ASN A 93 -2.09 7.55 0.72
C ASN A 93 -2.41 6.22 1.43
N THR A 94 -3.23 5.41 0.77
CA THR A 94 -3.65 4.09 1.28
C THR A 94 -2.46 3.14 1.50
N PHE A 95 -1.48 3.14 0.60
CA PHE A 95 -0.31 2.26 0.72
C PHE A 95 0.52 2.64 1.96
N PHE A 96 0.77 3.93 2.17
CA PHE A 96 1.49 4.42 3.34
C PHE A 96 0.76 4.11 4.65
N TYR A 97 -0.56 4.34 4.69
CA TYR A 97 -1.41 3.96 5.83
C TYR A 97 -1.30 2.46 6.16
N LEU A 98 -1.41 1.59 5.16
CA LEU A 98 -1.35 0.14 5.35
C LEU A 98 0.02 -0.30 5.87
N ASN A 99 1.10 0.32 5.40
CA ASN A 99 2.46 0.02 5.88
C ASN A 99 2.72 0.56 7.30
N CYS A 100 2.34 1.82 7.60
CA CYS A 100 2.51 2.38 8.95
C CYS A 100 1.72 1.60 10.00
N SER A 101 0.50 1.16 9.67
CA SER A 101 -0.37 0.40 10.59
C SER A 101 -0.11 -1.11 10.61
N PHE A 102 0.82 -1.62 9.78
CA PHE A 102 1.02 -3.05 9.57
C PHE A 102 1.37 -3.79 10.85
N GLU A 103 2.36 -3.30 11.61
CA GLU A 103 2.83 -3.98 12.82
C GLU A 103 1.80 -3.95 13.95
N ILE A 104 1.05 -2.84 14.09
CA ILE A 104 -0.05 -2.73 15.06
C ILE A 104 -1.11 -3.79 14.76
N LYS A 105 -1.51 -3.91 13.48
CA LYS A 105 -2.58 -4.82 13.03
C LYS A 105 -2.17 -6.28 13.00
N ASN A 106 -0.88 -6.58 12.90
CA ASN A 106 -0.34 -7.95 12.87
C ASN A 106 0.48 -8.27 14.13
N ARG A 107 0.12 -7.68 15.27
CA ARG A 107 0.75 -7.88 16.58
C ARG A 107 0.79 -9.35 17.00
N ARG A 108 1.91 -9.76 17.63
CA ARG A 108 2.17 -11.16 18.01
C ARG A 108 1.38 -11.64 19.23
N ASP A 109 0.95 -10.72 20.07
CA ASP A 109 0.18 -10.99 21.30
C ASP A 109 -1.29 -11.38 21.02
N LYS A 110 -1.68 -11.49 19.74
CA LYS A 110 -3.01 -11.90 19.24
C LYS A 110 -4.17 -11.01 19.70
N LYS A 111 -3.89 -9.85 20.29
CA LYS A 111 -4.94 -8.88 20.61
C LYS A 111 -5.55 -8.31 19.33
N ASN A 112 -6.83 -7.97 19.39
CA ASN A 112 -7.51 -7.32 18.28
C ASN A 112 -7.08 -5.85 18.19
N ALA A 113 -6.31 -5.51 17.16
CA ALA A 113 -5.84 -4.14 16.96
C ALA A 113 -6.97 -3.11 16.78
N PHE A 114 -8.14 -3.53 16.28
CA PHE A 114 -9.29 -2.64 16.06
C PHE A 114 -10.05 -2.31 17.36
N GLU A 115 -9.79 -3.05 18.44
CA GLU A 115 -10.27 -2.78 19.80
C GLU A 115 -9.29 -1.90 20.58
N GLU A 116 -7.99 -2.12 20.38
CA GLU A 116 -6.90 -1.42 21.08
C GLU A 116 -6.54 -0.08 20.42
N SER A 117 -6.90 0.13 19.16
CA SER A 117 -6.60 1.34 18.40
C SER A 117 -7.77 1.77 17.53
N ASN A 118 -7.81 3.06 17.20
CA ASN A 118 -8.85 3.64 16.37
C ASN A 118 -8.36 3.84 14.94
N PHE A 119 -9.15 3.38 13.98
CA PHE A 119 -8.88 3.54 12.56
C PHE A 119 -10.13 4.11 11.87
N TYR A 120 -9.95 5.09 11.00
CA TYR A 120 -11.06 5.79 10.35
C TYR A 120 -10.82 5.94 8.84
N LYS A 121 -11.90 5.92 8.06
CA LYS A 121 -11.94 6.38 6.68
C LYS A 121 -12.70 7.70 6.63
N LEU A 122 -12.09 8.69 5.99
CA LEU A 122 -12.75 9.95 5.68
C LEU A 122 -13.03 9.94 4.18
N GLN A 123 -14.31 9.89 3.81
CA GLN A 123 -14.74 9.79 2.42
C GLN A 123 -15.60 11.00 2.08
N ARG A 124 -15.23 11.73 1.02
CA ARG A 124 -16.06 12.82 0.50
C ARG A 124 -17.18 12.24 -0.34
N CYS A 125 -18.42 12.53 0.04
CA CYS A 125 -19.64 12.23 -0.71
C CYS A 125 -20.34 13.56 -1.00
N ASP A 126 -20.30 13.99 -2.26
CA ASP A 126 -20.77 15.30 -2.70
C ASP A 126 -20.11 16.45 -1.90
N ASN A 127 -20.93 17.25 -1.21
CA ASN A 127 -20.51 18.36 -0.36
C ASN A 127 -20.35 17.99 1.13
N GLN A 128 -20.38 16.70 1.46
CA GLN A 128 -20.23 16.22 2.84
C GLN A 128 -19.06 15.24 2.97
N THR A 129 -18.44 15.20 4.15
CA THR A 129 -17.44 14.19 4.49
C THR A 129 -18.07 13.17 5.42
N LYS A 130 -18.17 11.93 4.94
CA LYS A 130 -18.58 10.78 5.75
C LYS A 130 -17.35 10.23 6.47
N ILE A 131 -17.44 10.13 7.78
CA ILE A 131 -16.41 9.51 8.63
C ILE A 131 -16.92 8.12 9.03
N SER A 132 -16.16 7.07 8.73
CA SER A 132 -16.49 5.69 9.11
C SER A 132 -15.35 5.07 9.91
N ARG A 133 -15.67 4.47 11.06
CA ARG A 133 -14.70 3.70 11.83
C ARG A 133 -14.49 2.34 11.15
N ILE A 134 -13.24 1.88 11.12
CA ILE A 134 -12.86 0.55 10.66
C ILE A 134 -12.80 -0.34 11.90
N GLU A 135 -13.70 -1.33 11.97
CA GLU A 135 -13.84 -2.21 13.14
C GLU A 135 -13.17 -3.57 12.94
N ASN A 136 -12.85 -3.92 11.71
CA ASN A 136 -12.18 -5.17 11.37
C ASN A 136 -11.43 -5.08 10.04
N LYS A 137 -10.60 -6.10 9.79
CA LYS A 137 -9.76 -6.19 8.59
C LYS A 137 -10.55 -6.18 7.27
N ASN A 138 -11.77 -6.70 7.23
CA ASN A 138 -12.57 -6.74 6.01
C ASN A 138 -13.10 -5.34 5.61
N GLN A 139 -13.32 -4.47 6.61
CA GLN A 139 -13.71 -3.08 6.40
C GLN A 139 -12.53 -2.15 6.09
N ASP A 140 -11.29 -2.64 6.21
CA ASP A 140 -10.07 -1.83 6.07
C ASP A 140 -9.82 -1.42 4.62
N PHE A 141 -8.80 -0.60 4.36
CA PHE A 141 -8.35 -0.35 3.01
C PHE A 141 -7.72 -1.60 2.40
N LYS A 142 -8.00 -1.84 1.12
CA LYS A 142 -7.38 -2.91 0.35
C LYS A 142 -6.19 -2.34 -0.39
N THR A 143 -5.11 -3.10 -0.51
CA THR A 143 -4.01 -2.73 -1.42
C THR A 143 -4.52 -2.65 -2.86
N ASN A 144 -3.89 -1.85 -3.72
CA ASN A 144 -4.20 -1.84 -5.16
C ASN A 144 -4.13 -3.26 -5.74
N TYR A 145 -3.22 -4.10 -5.23
CA TYR A 145 -3.12 -5.49 -5.61
C TYR A 145 -4.35 -6.31 -5.23
N GLU A 146 -4.82 -6.22 -3.98
CA GLU A 146 -6.05 -6.89 -3.54
C GLU A 146 -7.29 -6.39 -4.28
N ALA A 147 -7.36 -5.09 -4.59
CA ALA A 147 -8.45 -4.51 -5.38
C ALA A 147 -8.57 -5.16 -6.76
N LEU A 148 -7.44 -5.40 -7.45
CA LEU A 148 -7.42 -6.11 -8.73
C LEU A 148 -7.98 -7.54 -8.63
N TRP A 149 -7.66 -8.25 -7.54
CA TRP A 149 -8.19 -9.59 -7.32
C TRP A 149 -9.71 -9.57 -7.07
N HIS A 150 -10.21 -8.57 -6.34
CA HIS A 150 -11.65 -8.39 -6.15
C HIS A 150 -12.37 -8.05 -7.44
N GLU A 151 -11.82 -7.12 -8.24
CA GLU A 151 -12.33 -6.78 -9.57
C GLU A 151 -12.40 -8.03 -10.45
N LEU A 152 -11.34 -8.82 -10.50
CA LEU A 152 -11.31 -10.07 -11.26
C LEU A 152 -12.37 -11.08 -10.77
N ALA A 153 -12.54 -11.23 -9.46
CA ALA A 153 -13.55 -12.15 -8.90
C ALA A 153 -14.99 -11.68 -9.18
N PHE A 154 -15.23 -10.37 -9.18
CA PHE A 154 -16.49 -9.77 -9.55
C PHE A 154 -16.80 -10.03 -11.04
N LEU A 155 -15.88 -9.68 -11.94
CA LEU A 155 -16.04 -9.91 -13.39
C LEU A 155 -16.23 -11.38 -13.74
N TYR A 156 -15.56 -12.29 -13.03
CA TYR A 156 -15.79 -13.73 -13.17
C TYR A 156 -17.21 -14.13 -12.74
N THR A 157 -17.76 -13.51 -11.69
CA THR A 157 -19.10 -13.81 -11.18
C THR A 157 -20.18 -13.29 -12.14
N GLU A 158 -19.99 -12.08 -12.66
CA GLU A 158 -20.87 -11.42 -13.65
C GLU A 158 -20.73 -11.96 -15.08
N ASP A 159 -19.89 -13.00 -15.28
CA ASP A 159 -19.64 -13.64 -16.57
C ASP A 159 -19.20 -12.66 -17.67
N LYS A 160 -18.19 -11.84 -17.35
CA LYS A 160 -17.56 -10.83 -18.23
C LYS A 160 -16.13 -11.21 -18.64
N PRO A 161 -15.91 -12.33 -19.37
CA PRO A 161 -14.58 -12.83 -19.72
C PRO A 161 -13.69 -11.81 -20.45
N GLU A 162 -14.28 -10.98 -21.31
CA GLU A 162 -13.61 -9.92 -22.06
C GLU A 162 -12.97 -8.86 -21.15
N MET A 163 -13.62 -8.55 -20.02
CA MET A 163 -13.14 -7.56 -19.06
C MET A 163 -12.10 -8.13 -18.09
N MET A 164 -12.02 -9.45 -17.93
CA MET A 164 -11.11 -10.11 -16.98
C MET A 164 -9.63 -9.94 -17.34
N LEU A 165 -9.28 -9.73 -18.62
CA LEU A 165 -7.89 -9.71 -19.06
C LEU A 165 -7.08 -8.57 -18.44
N ASN A 166 -7.67 -7.37 -18.33
CA ASN A 166 -6.99 -6.19 -17.81
C ASN A 166 -6.57 -6.34 -16.33
N PRO A 167 -7.46 -6.71 -15.39
CA PRO A 167 -7.04 -6.96 -14.01
C PRO A 167 -6.07 -8.13 -13.91
N ILE A 168 -6.21 -9.19 -14.72
CA ILE A 168 -5.24 -10.31 -14.75
C ILE A 168 -3.84 -9.82 -15.11
N ARG A 169 -3.72 -9.03 -16.18
CA ARG A 169 -2.45 -8.46 -16.61
C ARG A 169 -1.78 -7.67 -15.48
N ARG A 170 -2.52 -6.76 -14.85
CA ARG A 170 -2.01 -5.93 -13.75
C ARG A 170 -1.63 -6.76 -12.52
N ILE A 171 -2.36 -7.84 -12.23
CA ILE A 171 -2.02 -8.81 -11.19
C ILE A 171 -0.68 -9.49 -11.48
N ILE A 172 -0.49 -9.93 -12.73
CA ILE A 172 0.76 -10.61 -13.13
C ILE A 172 1.92 -9.62 -13.11
N GLU A 173 1.78 -8.44 -13.70
CA GLU A 173 2.82 -7.39 -13.72
C GLU A 173 3.26 -7.04 -12.29
N THR A 174 2.29 -6.79 -11.40
CA THR A 174 2.58 -6.50 -9.99
C THR A 174 3.32 -7.67 -9.35
N TYR A 175 2.87 -8.91 -9.54
CA TYR A 175 3.52 -10.08 -8.97
C TYR A 175 4.97 -10.25 -9.48
N VAL A 176 5.19 -10.08 -10.78
CA VAL A 176 6.51 -10.21 -11.42
C VAL A 176 7.49 -9.19 -10.88
N VAL A 177 7.10 -7.93 -10.79
CA VAL A 177 7.95 -6.84 -10.27
C VAL A 177 8.33 -7.11 -8.81
N PHE A 178 7.36 -7.44 -7.96
CA PHE A 178 7.62 -7.65 -6.53
C PHE A 178 8.43 -8.92 -6.21
N ASN A 179 8.41 -9.93 -7.09
CA ASN A 179 9.08 -11.21 -6.83
C ASN A 179 10.29 -11.47 -7.75
N GLY A 180 10.65 -10.53 -8.62
CA GLY A 180 11.76 -10.68 -9.57
C GLY A 180 11.60 -11.84 -10.55
N LYS A 181 10.38 -12.07 -11.06
CA LYS A 181 10.03 -13.22 -11.92
C LYS A 181 9.94 -12.84 -13.40
N GLU A 182 11.04 -12.38 -13.99
CA GLU A 182 11.06 -11.87 -15.38
C GLU A 182 10.60 -12.92 -16.42
N ASP A 183 10.83 -14.21 -16.15
CA ASP A 183 10.45 -15.34 -17.01
C ASP A 183 9.06 -15.94 -16.70
N PHE A 184 8.14 -15.18 -16.08
CA PHE A 184 6.86 -15.72 -15.59
C PHE A 184 6.03 -16.48 -16.64
N TYR A 185 6.13 -16.09 -17.91
CA TYR A 185 5.39 -16.72 -19.02
C TYR A 185 6.14 -17.85 -19.73
N LYS A 186 7.33 -18.27 -19.28
CA LYS A 186 8.19 -19.24 -19.97
C LYS A 186 7.46 -20.52 -20.40
N ASN A 187 6.54 -21.00 -19.57
CA ASN A 187 5.78 -22.24 -19.79
C ASN A 187 4.34 -22.01 -20.34
N ASN A 188 3.92 -20.75 -20.54
CA ASN A 188 2.58 -20.41 -21.05
C ASN A 188 2.63 -19.20 -22.00
N LYS A 189 3.18 -19.39 -23.20
CA LYS A 189 3.19 -18.35 -24.24
C LYS A 189 1.77 -17.93 -24.68
N ASP A 190 0.83 -18.87 -24.72
CA ASP A 190 -0.56 -18.58 -25.08
C ASP A 190 -1.22 -17.64 -24.07
N ALA A 191 -0.93 -17.81 -22.78
CA ALA A 191 -1.39 -16.91 -21.74
C ALA A 191 -0.77 -15.52 -21.85
N LYS A 192 0.52 -15.44 -22.22
CA LYS A 192 1.17 -14.16 -22.50
C LYS A 192 0.47 -13.42 -23.62
N ASN A 193 0.15 -14.10 -24.72
CA ASN A 193 -0.50 -13.48 -25.86
C ASN A 193 -1.91 -13.00 -25.49
N LEU A 194 -2.69 -13.86 -24.82
CA LEU A 194 -4.06 -13.55 -24.39
C LEU A 194 -4.14 -12.36 -23.42
N PHE A 195 -3.33 -12.35 -22.36
CA PHE A 195 -3.40 -11.28 -21.35
C PHE A 195 -2.82 -9.94 -21.84
N ASN A 196 -2.13 -9.93 -22.98
CA ASN A 196 -1.58 -8.72 -23.60
C ASN A 196 -2.37 -8.23 -24.84
N THR A 197 -3.43 -8.93 -25.26
CA THR A 197 -4.19 -8.61 -26.50
C THR A 197 -4.73 -7.18 -26.52
N ASN A 198 -5.07 -6.60 -25.35
CA ASN A 198 -5.63 -5.24 -25.24
C ASN A 198 -4.63 -4.20 -24.69
N SER A 199 -3.32 -4.41 -24.85
CA SER A 199 -2.27 -3.45 -24.42
C SER A 199 -2.33 -2.10 -25.12
N HIS A 200 -2.83 -2.08 -26.35
CA HIS A 200 -2.88 -0.92 -27.22
C HIS A 200 -4.36 -0.58 -27.42
N TYR A 201 -4.79 0.56 -26.91
CA TYR A 201 -6.16 1.05 -27.03
C TYR A 201 -6.46 1.32 -28.52
N PHE A 202 -7.15 0.40 -29.18
CA PHE A 202 -7.76 0.62 -30.48
C PHE A 202 -9.28 0.74 -30.28
N PRO A 203 -9.94 1.81 -30.77
CA PRO A 203 -11.33 2.12 -30.39
C PRO A 203 -12.39 1.17 -30.97
N ASP A 204 -12.01 0.19 -31.78
CA ASP A 204 -12.90 -0.30 -32.84
C ASP A 204 -13.06 -1.83 -32.92
N LEU A 205 -12.94 -2.54 -31.78
CA LEU A 205 -13.26 -3.97 -31.72
C LEU A 205 -13.92 -4.33 -30.38
N GLU A 206 -15.24 -4.14 -30.30
CA GLU A 206 -16.14 -5.02 -29.51
C GLU A 206 -16.24 -6.42 -30.18
N ALA A 207 -15.14 -6.93 -30.74
CA ALA A 207 -15.08 -8.27 -31.26
C ALA A 207 -14.69 -9.21 -30.12
N ASP A 208 -15.38 -10.35 -30.06
CA ASP A 208 -15.03 -11.50 -29.21
C ASP A 208 -13.66 -12.06 -29.64
N LEU A 209 -12.58 -11.39 -29.21
CA LEU A 209 -11.21 -11.66 -29.67
C LEU A 209 -10.58 -12.89 -29.00
N ASN A 210 -11.22 -13.45 -27.97
CA ASN A 210 -10.57 -14.45 -27.12
C ASN A 210 -11.17 -15.86 -27.23
N GLY A 211 -12.44 -16.00 -27.61
CA GLY A 211 -13.12 -17.30 -27.75
C GLY A 211 -13.07 -18.21 -26.52
N LYS A 212 -12.71 -17.66 -25.34
CA LYS A 212 -12.44 -18.39 -24.10
C LYS A 212 -13.43 -17.94 -23.04
N GLY A 213 -14.03 -18.91 -22.35
CA GLY A 213 -14.94 -18.63 -21.25
C GLY A 213 -14.20 -18.14 -20.01
N ARG A 214 -14.95 -17.60 -19.04
CA ARG A 214 -14.42 -17.15 -17.75
C ARG A 214 -13.59 -18.22 -17.01
N ASP A 215 -13.97 -19.49 -17.14
CA ASP A 215 -13.27 -20.62 -16.51
C ASP A 215 -11.94 -20.92 -17.18
N ASP A 216 -11.88 -20.87 -18.51
CA ASP A 216 -10.63 -21.02 -19.27
C ASP A 216 -9.63 -19.94 -18.87
N ILE A 217 -10.09 -18.68 -18.85
CA ILE A 217 -9.27 -17.52 -18.49
C ILE A 217 -8.72 -17.66 -17.06
N LYS A 218 -9.58 -18.01 -16.11
CA LYS A 218 -9.17 -18.24 -14.71
C LYS A 218 -8.19 -19.41 -14.59
N ASN A 219 -8.42 -20.52 -15.30
CA ASN A 219 -7.55 -21.68 -15.26
C ASN A 219 -6.18 -21.39 -15.89
N MET A 220 -6.14 -20.60 -16.96
CA MET A 220 -4.89 -20.11 -17.54
C MET A 220 -4.11 -19.25 -16.55
N LEU A 221 -4.78 -18.32 -15.85
CA LEU A 221 -4.14 -17.54 -14.79
C LEU A 221 -3.60 -18.46 -13.68
N LYS A 222 -4.41 -19.40 -13.20
CA LYS A 222 -3.99 -20.36 -12.16
C LYS A 222 -2.76 -21.13 -12.60
N LYS A 223 -2.75 -21.64 -13.84
CA LYS A 223 -1.63 -22.38 -14.41
C LYS A 223 -0.36 -21.53 -14.47
N CYS A 224 -0.44 -20.26 -14.87
CA CYS A 224 0.71 -19.35 -14.83
C CYS A 224 1.32 -19.24 -13.43
N PHE A 225 0.49 -19.10 -12.38
CA PHE A 225 0.99 -19.09 -11.00
C PHE A 225 1.56 -20.46 -10.58
N SER A 226 0.89 -21.56 -10.89
CA SER A 226 1.38 -22.92 -10.58
C SER A 226 2.73 -23.23 -11.24
N ASP A 227 2.90 -22.90 -12.51
CA ASP A 227 4.14 -23.12 -13.27
C ASP A 227 5.33 -22.32 -12.71
N ASN A 228 5.06 -21.30 -11.89
CA ASN A 228 6.06 -20.47 -11.21
C ASN A 228 6.23 -20.80 -9.71
N GLY A 229 5.64 -21.90 -9.24
CA GLY A 229 5.67 -22.31 -7.83
C GLY A 229 4.80 -21.46 -6.90
N ALA A 230 3.85 -20.72 -7.46
CA ALA A 230 3.06 -19.71 -6.77
C ALA A 230 1.56 -20.06 -6.70
N GLU A 231 1.21 -21.35 -6.79
CA GLU A 231 -0.19 -21.79 -6.70
C GLU A 231 -0.86 -21.40 -5.37
N VAL A 232 -0.12 -21.47 -4.27
CA VAL A 232 -0.60 -21.06 -2.95
C VAL A 232 -0.99 -19.57 -2.94
N HIS A 233 -0.23 -18.73 -3.63
CA HIS A 233 -0.52 -17.31 -3.80
C HIS A 233 -1.84 -17.09 -4.54
N PHE A 234 -2.01 -17.72 -5.70
CA PHE A 234 -3.27 -17.67 -6.46
C PHE A 234 -4.46 -18.12 -5.59
N ASN A 235 -4.36 -19.30 -4.96
CA ASN A 235 -5.45 -19.87 -4.18
C ASN A 235 -5.85 -18.96 -3.00
N LYS A 236 -4.88 -18.37 -2.30
CA LYS A 236 -5.11 -17.44 -1.20
C LYS A 236 -5.83 -16.18 -1.67
N HIS A 237 -5.31 -15.52 -2.70
CA HIS A 237 -5.88 -14.27 -3.21
C HIS A 237 -7.25 -14.48 -3.85
N TRP A 238 -7.42 -15.53 -4.65
CA TRP A 238 -8.72 -15.89 -5.25
C TRP A 238 -9.79 -16.17 -4.19
N LYS A 239 -9.45 -16.95 -3.17
CA LYS A 239 -10.37 -17.26 -2.06
C LYS A 239 -10.77 -16.00 -1.28
N ASN A 240 -9.83 -15.10 -1.01
CA ASN A 240 -10.10 -13.85 -0.31
C ASN A 240 -10.95 -12.90 -1.16
N ALA A 241 -10.68 -12.85 -2.47
CA ALA A 241 -11.40 -12.00 -3.40
C ALA A 241 -12.91 -12.32 -3.44
N LYS A 242 -13.27 -13.61 -3.40
CA LYS A 242 -14.68 -14.07 -3.40
C LYS A 242 -15.41 -13.90 -2.07
N LYS A 243 -14.71 -13.71 -0.95
CA LYS A 243 -15.33 -13.59 0.38
C LYS A 243 -15.84 -12.19 0.73
N ASN A 244 -15.31 -11.17 0.06
CA ASN A 244 -15.60 -9.76 0.36
C ASN A 244 -16.15 -9.03 -0.88
N GLY A 245 -16.88 -9.75 -1.73
CA GLY A 245 -17.68 -9.20 -2.83
C GLY A 245 -19.15 -9.22 -2.45
#